data_AF-A0ABD2BNW5-F1
#
_entry.id   AF-A0ABD2BNW5-F1
#
_cell.length_a   1.000
_cell.length_b   1.000
_cell.length_c   1.000
_cell.angle_alpha   90.00
_cell.angle_beta   90.00
_cell.angle_gamma   90.00
#
_symmetry.space_group_name_H-M   'P 1'
#
loop_
_entity.id
_entity.type
_entity.pdbx_description
1 polymer ?
#
loop_
_entity_poly.entity_id
_entity_poly.type
_entity_poly.pdbx_seq_one_letter_code
_entity_poly.pdbx_strand_id
1 'polypeptide(L)'
;MKTLAFHFIVYLFIYFALLYDTFCTIDINLSQLEYLAARLDPFECRRLIAALHYTSYELPMNLAAAERTVEEDIPCIRQLVHWNSSPEEGLGQSHEVLVHRLRQLGRNDLADWLGKSTFKQLGMDMERIMDRPFDKLGEQETETSYPLTIDPIESPENDDFWSQLNIILLAIMLGLMGTLLTLIGYIIFYIIKVRLRRKKYRKMKQEADIDKPCE
;
A
#
# COMPACT_ATOMS: atom_id res chain seq x y z
N MET A 1 -33.73 -9.83 8.27
CA MET A 1 -33.14 -10.05 6.93
C MET A 1 -32.26 -8.89 6.46
N LYS A 2 -32.72 -7.62 6.48
CA LYS A 2 -31.94 -6.47 5.96
C LYS A 2 -30.59 -6.22 6.66
N THR A 3 -30.51 -6.38 7.98
CA THR A 3 -29.25 -6.22 8.75
C THR A 3 -28.27 -7.38 8.55
N LEU A 4 -28.76 -8.61 8.40
CA LEU A 4 -27.93 -9.79 8.10
C LEU A 4 -27.29 -9.68 6.71
N ALA A 5 -28.03 -9.21 5.71
CA ALA A 5 -27.50 -8.96 4.37
C ALA A 5 -26.41 -7.87 4.39
N PHE A 6 -26.62 -6.79 5.15
CA PHE A 6 -25.61 -5.73 5.30
C PHE A 6 -24.33 -6.25 5.98
N HIS A 7 -24.44 -7.00 7.08
CA HIS A 7 -23.27 -7.62 7.72
C HIS A 7 -22.55 -8.61 6.80
N PHE A 8 -23.29 -9.36 5.97
CA PHE A 8 -22.71 -10.31 5.02
C PHE A 8 -21.95 -9.60 3.89
N ILE A 9 -22.48 -8.48 3.38
CA ILE A 9 -21.82 -7.65 2.36
C ILE A 9 -20.56 -6.99 2.93
N VAL A 10 -20.63 -6.45 4.15
CA VAL A 10 -19.45 -5.87 4.83
C VAL A 10 -18.40 -6.95 5.12
N TYR A 11 -18.82 -8.14 5.55
CA TYR A 11 -17.92 -9.26 5.78
C TYR A 11 -17.26 -9.73 4.48
N LEU A 12 -18.01 -9.84 3.38
CA LEU A 12 -17.47 -10.15 2.06
C LEU A 12 -16.49 -9.08 1.57
N PHE A 13 -16.79 -7.80 1.79
CA PHE A 13 -15.91 -6.71 1.40
C PHE A 13 -14.62 -6.69 2.22
N ILE A 14 -14.70 -6.92 3.53
CA ILE A 14 -13.51 -7.05 4.41
C ILE A 14 -12.71 -8.30 4.02
N TYR A 15 -13.37 -9.43 3.77
CA TYR A 15 -12.71 -10.66 3.31
C TYR A 15 -12.00 -10.45 1.97
N PHE A 16 -12.64 -9.76 1.02
CA PHE A 16 -12.03 -9.40 -0.25
C PHE A 16 -10.86 -8.43 -0.05
N ALA A 17 -11.02 -7.38 0.76
CA ALA A 17 -9.93 -6.44 1.07
C ALA A 17 -8.73 -7.12 1.77
N LEU A 18 -8.97 -8.10 2.65
CA LEU A 18 -7.92 -8.89 3.30
C LEU A 18 -7.28 -9.93 2.38
N LEU A 19 -7.99 -10.41 1.36
CA LEU A 19 -7.42 -11.27 0.31
C LEU A 19 -6.56 -10.50 -0.69
N TYR A 20 -6.86 -9.21 -0.89
CA TYR A 20 -6.05 -8.28 -1.68
C TYR A 20 -5.00 -7.58 -0.80
N ASP A 21 -4.31 -8.37 0.03
CA ASP A 21 -2.99 -8.00 0.54
C ASP A 21 -1.99 -8.10 -0.62
N THR A 22 -2.22 -7.29 -1.66
CA THR A 22 -1.27 -7.11 -2.74
C THR A 22 -0.15 -6.28 -2.15
N PHE A 23 0.87 -6.95 -1.64
CA PHE A 23 2.17 -6.33 -1.46
C PHE A 23 2.57 -5.79 -2.83
N CYS A 24 2.49 -4.48 -3.01
CA CYS A 24 3.08 -3.80 -4.16
C CYS A 24 4.61 -3.91 -4.03
N THR A 25 5.14 -5.11 -4.24
CA THR A 25 6.58 -5.35 -4.31
C THR A 25 7.03 -4.80 -5.65
N ILE A 26 7.65 -3.63 -5.63
CA ILE A 26 8.37 -3.13 -6.81
C ILE A 26 9.64 -3.96 -6.90
N ASP A 27 9.70 -4.85 -7.90
CA ASP A 27 10.88 -5.67 -8.16
C ASP A 27 12.09 -4.79 -8.44
N ILE A 28 13.24 -5.24 -7.91
CA ILE A 28 14.51 -4.55 -8.13
C ILE A 28 15.03 -4.81 -9.54
N ASN A 29 15.30 -3.73 -10.27
CA ASN A 29 15.82 -3.80 -11.62
C ASN A 29 17.32 -4.11 -11.59
N LEU A 30 17.79 -4.88 -12.58
CA LEU A 30 19.22 -5.24 -12.71
C LEU A 30 20.12 -4.00 -12.77
N SER A 31 19.70 -2.95 -13.49
CA SER A 31 20.46 -1.70 -13.59
C SER A 31 20.64 -0.98 -12.26
N GLN A 32 19.68 -1.13 -11.33
CA GLN A 32 19.78 -0.57 -9.98
C GLN A 32 20.77 -1.38 -9.14
N LEU A 33 20.76 -2.72 -9.26
CA LEU A 33 21.75 -3.58 -8.61
C LEU A 33 23.16 -3.31 -9.13
N GLU A 34 23.33 -3.13 -10.44
CA GLU A 34 24.62 -2.75 -11.05
C GLU A 34 25.11 -1.41 -10.52
N TYR A 35 24.22 -0.43 -10.40
CA TYR A 35 24.57 0.86 -9.83
C TYR A 35 25.05 0.73 -8.39
N LEU A 36 24.33 0.00 -7.54
CA LEU A 36 24.71 -0.26 -6.15
C LEU A 36 26.06 -0.98 -6.06
N ALA A 37 26.24 -2.05 -6.83
CA ALA A 37 27.47 -2.84 -6.83
C ALA A 37 28.70 -2.01 -7.21
N ALA A 38 28.54 -1.00 -8.06
CA ALA A 38 29.63 -0.11 -8.47
C ALA A 38 29.94 1.01 -7.44
N ARG A 39 29.10 1.23 -6.42
CA ARG A 39 29.30 2.28 -5.38
C ARG A 39 29.52 1.72 -3.97
N LEU A 40 29.42 0.40 -3.81
CA LEU A 40 29.78 -0.30 -2.59
C LEU A 40 31.22 -0.79 -2.70
N ASP A 41 32.02 -0.54 -1.66
CA ASP A 41 33.30 -1.23 -1.50
C ASP A 41 33.05 -2.74 -1.33
N PRO A 42 33.95 -3.63 -1.80
CA PRO A 42 33.90 -5.06 -1.46
C PRO A 42 33.52 -5.38 -0.01
N PHE A 43 34.07 -4.66 0.96
CA PHE A 43 33.74 -4.87 2.37
C PHE A 43 32.27 -4.49 2.69
N GLU A 44 31.83 -3.34 2.21
CA GLU A 44 30.45 -2.87 2.41
C GLU A 44 29.44 -3.77 1.71
N CYS A 45 29.79 -4.30 0.54
CA CYS A 45 28.93 -5.22 -0.18
C CYS A 45 28.74 -6.54 0.57
N ARG A 46 29.80 -7.14 1.11
CA ARG A 46 29.68 -8.36 1.93
C ARG A 46 28.81 -8.12 3.16
N ARG A 47 28.98 -6.97 3.79
CA ARG A 47 28.17 -6.54 4.93
C ARG A 47 26.71 -6.32 4.56
N LEU A 48 26.43 -5.78 3.38
CA LEU A 48 25.08 -5.66 2.83
C LEU A 48 24.46 -7.03 2.55
N ILE A 49 25.18 -7.93 1.88
CA ILE A 49 24.69 -9.28 1.58
C ILE A 49 24.39 -10.06 2.87
N ALA A 50 25.31 -10.04 3.85
CA ALA A 50 25.07 -10.64 5.15
C ALA A 50 23.86 -10.03 5.87
N ALA A 51 23.65 -8.72 5.75
CA ALA A 51 22.50 -8.02 6.32
C ALA A 51 21.17 -8.40 5.63
N LEU A 52 21.22 -8.69 4.33
CA LEU A 52 20.04 -9.05 3.52
C LEU A 52 19.53 -10.47 3.78
N HIS A 53 20.36 -11.35 4.34
CA HIS A 53 19.94 -12.69 4.79
C HIS A 53 19.18 -12.68 6.11
N TYR A 54 19.14 -11.55 6.84
CA TYR A 54 18.32 -11.42 8.02
C TYR A 54 16.95 -10.85 7.68
N THR A 55 15.89 -11.44 8.24
CA THR A 55 14.51 -10.97 8.09
C THR A 55 14.03 -10.10 9.25
N SER A 56 14.83 -9.97 10.32
CA SER A 56 14.50 -9.13 11.47
C SER A 56 14.53 -7.65 11.10
N TYR A 57 13.67 -6.84 11.72
CA TYR A 57 13.71 -5.39 11.53
C TYR A 57 15.07 -4.85 11.95
N GLU A 58 15.50 -5.08 13.19
CA GLU A 58 16.83 -4.67 13.65
C GLU A 58 17.94 -5.60 13.14
N LEU A 59 19.13 -5.02 12.96
CA LEU A 59 20.32 -5.75 12.53
C LEU A 59 20.96 -6.47 13.75
N PRO A 60 21.13 -7.79 13.71
CA PRO A 60 21.59 -8.53 14.87
C PRO A 60 23.09 -8.33 15.13
N MET A 61 23.51 -8.44 16.39
CA MET A 61 24.92 -8.25 16.80
C MET A 61 25.89 -9.26 16.17
N ASN A 62 25.39 -10.39 15.67
CA ASN A 62 26.19 -11.44 15.02
C ASN A 62 26.48 -11.16 13.53
N LEU A 63 26.15 -9.97 13.00
CA LEU A 63 26.41 -9.61 11.60
C LEU A 63 27.87 -9.85 11.20
N ALA A 64 28.83 -9.52 12.06
CA ALA A 64 30.25 -9.71 11.79
C ALA A 64 30.65 -11.19 11.62
N ALA A 65 29.87 -12.13 12.15
CA ALA A 65 30.07 -13.56 11.88
C ALA A 65 29.49 -13.95 10.51
N ALA A 66 28.32 -13.41 10.14
CA ALA A 66 27.72 -13.63 8.83
C ALA A 66 28.50 -12.97 7.68
N GLU A 67 29.17 -11.84 7.92
CA GLU A 67 30.09 -11.23 6.95
C GLU A 67 31.21 -12.18 6.52
N ARG A 68 31.69 -13.05 7.42
CA ARG A 68 32.75 -14.02 7.15
C ARG A 68 32.28 -15.25 6.38
N THR A 69 30.97 -15.50 6.34
CA THR A 69 30.41 -16.60 5.56
C THR A 69 30.14 -16.19 4.11
N VAL A 70 30.21 -14.89 3.79
CA VAL A 70 30.08 -14.40 2.41
C VAL A 70 31.42 -14.56 1.68
N GLU A 71 31.41 -15.27 0.56
CA GLU A 71 32.60 -15.53 -0.24
C GLU A 71 33.22 -14.23 -0.78
N GLU A 72 34.54 -14.05 -0.58
CA GLU A 72 35.24 -12.83 -0.99
C GLU A 72 35.55 -12.78 -2.50
N ASP A 73 35.64 -13.95 -3.15
CA ASP A 73 36.03 -14.08 -4.55
C ASP A 73 34.88 -13.83 -5.54
N ILE A 74 33.63 -13.77 -5.04
CA ILE A 74 32.46 -13.54 -5.89
C ILE A 74 32.24 -12.02 -6.04
N PRO A 75 32.11 -11.49 -7.28
CA PRO A 75 31.79 -10.09 -7.50
C PRO A 75 30.47 -9.67 -6.84
N CYS A 76 30.46 -8.47 -6.24
CA CYS A 76 29.30 -7.92 -5.52
C CYS A 76 27.99 -8.00 -6.32
N ILE A 77 28.03 -7.64 -7.61
CA ILE A 77 26.85 -7.71 -8.49
C ILE A 77 26.27 -9.11 -8.60
N ARG A 78 27.13 -10.14 -8.64
CA ARG A 78 26.69 -11.53 -8.74
C ARG A 78 26.02 -11.99 -7.45
N GLN A 79 26.52 -11.53 -6.29
CA GLN A 79 25.89 -11.80 -4.99
C GLN A 79 24.51 -11.12 -4.89
N LEU A 80 24.41 -9.85 -5.30
CA LEU A 80 23.14 -9.11 -5.28
C LEU A 80 22.09 -9.70 -6.22
N VAL A 81 22.50 -10.10 -7.43
CA VAL A 81 21.61 -10.77 -8.39
C VAL A 81 21.17 -12.14 -7.88
N HIS A 82 22.08 -12.89 -7.26
CA HIS A 82 21.74 -14.17 -6.64
C HIS A 82 20.68 -13.98 -5.55
N TRP A 83 20.92 -13.06 -4.61
CA TRP A 83 19.95 -12.74 -3.57
C TRP A 83 18.58 -12.36 -4.15
N ASN A 84 18.54 -11.49 -5.16
CA ASN A 84 17.29 -11.03 -5.79
C ASN A 84 16.55 -12.12 -6.60
N SER A 85 17.21 -13.23 -6.93
CA SER A 85 16.62 -14.31 -7.75
C SER A 85 16.31 -15.58 -6.96
N SER A 86 16.84 -15.72 -5.74
CA SER A 86 16.66 -16.90 -4.89
C SER A 86 15.34 -16.84 -4.09
N PRO A 87 14.41 -17.81 -4.25
CA PRO A 87 13.13 -17.88 -3.54
C PRO A 87 13.25 -17.84 -2.01
N GLU A 88 14.32 -18.42 -1.49
CA GLU A 88 14.57 -18.54 -0.04
C GLU A 88 15.27 -17.31 0.54
N GLU A 89 15.65 -16.34 -0.30
CA GLU A 89 16.37 -15.14 0.11
C GLU A 89 15.57 -13.88 -0.26
N GLY A 90 15.80 -13.34 -1.46
CA GLY A 90 15.35 -12.02 -1.90
C GLY A 90 14.31 -12.03 -3.00
N LEU A 91 13.90 -13.19 -3.54
CA LEU A 91 12.91 -13.23 -4.61
C LEU A 91 11.57 -12.67 -4.12
N GLY A 92 11.09 -11.61 -4.77
CA GLY A 92 9.88 -10.89 -4.37
C GLY A 92 10.04 -10.00 -3.14
N GLN A 93 11.26 -9.85 -2.58
CA GLN A 93 11.53 -8.80 -1.60
C GLN A 93 11.46 -7.45 -2.28
N SER A 94 10.79 -6.49 -1.64
CA SER A 94 10.65 -5.15 -2.18
C SER A 94 11.96 -4.38 -2.10
N HIS A 95 12.11 -3.39 -2.99
CA HIS A 95 13.12 -2.33 -2.87
C HIS A 95 13.27 -1.76 -1.46
N GLU A 96 12.21 -1.75 -0.66
CA GLU A 96 12.22 -1.28 0.72
C GLU A 96 13.22 -2.03 1.57
N VAL A 97 13.34 -3.35 1.42
CA VAL A 97 14.28 -4.16 2.22
C VAL A 97 15.72 -3.76 1.93
N LEU A 98 16.05 -3.57 0.65
CA LEU A 98 17.38 -3.15 0.23
C LEU A 98 17.70 -1.72 0.73
N VAL A 99 16.75 -0.79 0.59
CA VAL A 99 16.84 0.58 1.13
C VAL A 99 17.03 0.56 2.64
N HIS A 100 16.26 -0.25 3.35
CA HIS A 100 16.29 -0.36 4.79
C HIS A 100 17.64 -0.88 5.28
N ARG A 101 18.18 -1.95 4.66
CA ARG A 101 19.51 -2.47 5.00
C ARG A 101 20.63 -1.47 4.70
N LEU A 102 20.55 -0.77 3.57
CA LEU A 102 21.52 0.29 3.25
C LEU A 102 21.55 1.38 4.34
N ARG A 103 20.38 1.80 4.86
CA ARG A 103 20.30 2.77 5.98
C ARG A 103 20.92 2.23 7.26
N GLN A 104 20.65 0.97 7.61
CA GLN A 104 21.23 0.35 8.81
C GLN A 104 22.76 0.23 8.73
N LEU A 105 23.30 0.13 7.52
CA LEU A 105 24.74 0.11 7.27
C LEU A 105 25.35 1.51 7.12
N GLY A 106 24.55 2.58 7.26
CA GLY A 106 25.01 3.96 7.15
C GLY A 106 25.14 4.49 5.72
N ARG A 107 24.75 3.72 4.70
CA ARG A 107 24.73 4.12 3.28
C ARG A 107 23.42 4.80 2.90
N ASN A 108 23.10 5.89 3.61
CA ASN A 108 21.91 6.70 3.38
C ASN A 108 21.88 7.32 1.98
N ASP A 109 23.05 7.60 1.42
CA ASP A 109 23.24 8.09 0.05
C ASP A 109 22.65 7.12 -0.99
N LEU A 110 23.02 5.84 -0.89
CA LEU A 110 22.54 4.80 -1.79
C LEU A 110 21.08 4.45 -1.51
N ALA A 111 20.67 4.45 -0.25
CA ALA A 111 19.28 4.21 0.13
C ALA A 111 18.33 5.26 -0.46
N ASP A 112 18.71 6.54 -0.37
CA ASP A 112 17.90 7.65 -0.89
C ASP A 112 17.92 7.70 -2.42
N TRP A 113 19.06 7.39 -3.04
CA TRP A 113 19.13 7.24 -4.50
C TRP A 113 18.22 6.11 -5.00
N LEU A 114 18.33 4.93 -4.38
CA LEU A 114 17.56 3.75 -4.74
C LEU A 114 16.06 4.02 -4.59
N GLY A 115 15.66 4.59 -3.45
CA GLY A 115 14.28 5.00 -3.19
C GLY A 115 13.75 6.04 -4.19
N LYS A 116 14.55 7.00 -4.64
CA LYS A 116 14.12 7.99 -5.66
C LYS A 116 14.05 7.39 -7.07
N SER A 117 14.96 6.47 -7.39
CA SER A 117 15.07 5.87 -8.73
C SER A 117 13.83 5.05 -9.10
N THR A 118 13.24 4.35 -8.13
CA THR A 118 12.02 3.55 -8.32
C THR A 118 10.82 4.42 -8.66
N PHE A 119 10.59 5.50 -7.90
CA PHE A 119 9.48 6.43 -8.17
C PHE A 119 9.66 7.14 -9.51
N LYS A 120 10.90 7.45 -9.90
CA LYS A 120 11.17 8.04 -11.21
C LYS A 120 10.86 7.06 -12.34
N GLN A 121 11.27 5.80 -12.21
CA GLN A 121 10.97 4.78 -13.23
C GLN A 121 9.47 4.52 -13.34
N LEU A 122 8.75 4.45 -12.20
CA LEU A 122 7.29 4.34 -12.17
C LEU A 122 6.61 5.55 -12.84
N GLY A 123 7.10 6.76 -12.56
CA GLY A 123 6.60 7.99 -13.18
C GLY A 123 6.81 8.01 -14.70
N MET A 124 8.00 7.64 -15.18
CA MET A 124 8.32 7.59 -16.61
C MET A 124 7.52 6.50 -17.35
N ASP A 125 7.24 5.37 -16.70
CA ASP A 125 6.44 4.31 -17.32
C ASP A 125 4.95 4.71 -17.40
N MET A 126 4.45 5.41 -16.38
CA MET A 126 3.11 6.00 -16.40
C MET A 126 2.98 7.08 -17.48
N GLU A 127 3.98 7.96 -17.61
CA GLU A 127 4.07 8.97 -18.68
C GLU A 127 4.07 8.31 -20.06
N ARG A 128 4.91 7.30 -20.29
CA ARG A 128 4.95 6.55 -21.56
C ARG A 128 3.62 5.85 -21.87
N ILE A 129 2.94 5.29 -20.87
CA ILE A 129 1.63 4.67 -21.06
C ILE A 129 0.59 5.72 -21.45
N MET A 130 0.70 6.95 -20.95
CA MET A 130 -0.15 8.05 -21.37
C MET A 130 0.20 8.58 -22.76
N ASP A 131 1.48 8.62 -23.16
CA ASP A 131 1.87 9.14 -24.48
C ASP A 131 1.46 8.22 -25.66
N ARG A 132 1.51 6.89 -25.46
CA ARG A 132 1.17 5.91 -26.52
C ARG A 132 -0.24 6.02 -27.12
N PRO A 133 -1.33 6.28 -26.36
CA PRO A 133 -2.64 6.52 -26.95
C PRO A 133 -2.73 7.86 -27.71
N PHE A 134 -1.95 8.89 -27.34
CA PHE A 134 -2.00 10.19 -28.00
C PHE A 134 -1.14 10.28 -29.27
N ASP A 135 0.02 9.61 -29.32
CA ASP A 135 0.86 9.58 -30.53
C ASP A 135 0.14 8.89 -31.70
N LYS A 136 -0.62 7.82 -31.42
CA LYS A 136 -1.42 7.13 -32.43
C LYS A 136 -2.62 7.93 -32.94
N LEU A 137 -3.13 8.88 -32.15
CA LEU A 137 -4.18 9.80 -32.58
C LEU A 137 -3.59 10.91 -33.48
N GLY A 138 -2.39 11.42 -33.16
CA GLY A 138 -1.71 12.44 -33.95
C GLY A 138 -1.21 11.97 -35.33
N GLU A 139 -0.82 10.70 -35.47
CA GLU A 139 -0.46 10.11 -36.78
C GLU A 139 -1.69 9.92 -37.69
N GLN A 140 -2.91 9.83 -37.15
CA GLN A 140 -4.12 9.66 -37.94
C GLN A 140 -4.65 11.00 -38.51
N GLU A 141 -4.26 12.14 -37.92
CA GLU A 141 -4.71 13.47 -38.36
C GLU A 141 -3.83 14.08 -39.48
N THR A 142 -2.64 13.54 -39.75
CA THR A 142 -1.68 14.15 -40.69
C THR A 142 -1.86 13.79 -42.17
N GLU A 143 -2.80 12.90 -42.54
CA GLU A 143 -3.05 12.54 -43.95
C GLU A 143 -4.21 13.28 -44.65
N THR A 144 -4.97 14.14 -43.95
CA THR A 144 -6.07 14.91 -44.58
C THR A 144 -5.78 16.40 -44.61
N SER A 145 -5.11 16.85 -45.67
CA SER A 145 -4.96 18.27 -46.00
C SER A 145 -6.28 18.87 -46.48
N TYR A 146 -6.97 19.60 -45.61
CA TYR A 146 -7.99 20.59 -45.99
C TYR A 146 -7.78 21.86 -45.15
N PRO A 147 -7.90 23.07 -45.74
CA PRO A 147 -7.76 24.31 -44.98
C PRO A 147 -9.07 24.56 -44.23
N LEU A 148 -9.12 24.20 -42.95
CA LEU A 148 -10.24 24.53 -42.08
C LEU A 148 -9.88 25.77 -41.25
N THR A 149 -10.67 26.81 -41.48
CA THR A 149 -10.80 27.99 -40.63
C THR A 149 -11.01 27.54 -39.19
N ILE A 150 -10.03 27.81 -38.32
CA ILE A 150 -10.13 27.51 -36.89
C ILE A 150 -11.01 28.60 -36.27
N ASP A 151 -12.31 28.33 -36.20
CA ASP A 151 -13.10 28.84 -35.08
C ASP A 151 -12.61 28.11 -33.81
N PRO A 152 -12.56 28.75 -32.63
CA PRO A 152 -12.14 28.07 -31.41
C PRO A 152 -13.17 26.99 -31.09
N ILE A 153 -12.81 25.74 -31.36
CA ILE A 153 -13.53 24.58 -30.83
C ILE A 153 -13.25 24.59 -29.33
N GLU A 154 -14.22 25.05 -28.54
CA GLU A 154 -14.30 24.68 -27.13
C GLU A 154 -14.36 23.14 -27.08
N SER A 155 -13.22 22.51 -26.80
CA SER A 155 -13.12 21.06 -26.68
C SER A 155 -13.88 20.63 -25.42
N PRO A 156 -15.02 19.93 -25.53
CA PRO A 156 -15.78 19.48 -24.38
C PRO A 156 -15.43 18.01 -24.12
N GLU A 157 -14.17 17.66 -23.90
CA GLU A 157 -13.83 16.25 -23.67
C GLU A 157 -12.46 16.08 -23.00
N ASN A 158 -12.40 16.36 -21.69
CA ASN A 158 -11.45 15.68 -20.77
C ASN A 158 -11.72 15.96 -19.27
N ASP A 159 -12.66 16.84 -18.93
CA ASP A 159 -13.06 17.07 -17.53
C ASP A 159 -13.95 15.94 -16.97
N ASP A 160 -14.57 15.14 -17.84
CA ASP A 160 -15.57 14.13 -17.45
C ASP A 160 -14.97 12.90 -16.77
N PHE A 161 -13.77 12.46 -17.15
CA PHE A 161 -13.17 11.24 -16.56
C PHE A 161 -12.70 11.47 -15.11
N TRP A 162 -11.99 12.58 -14.88
CA TRP A 162 -11.52 12.96 -13.55
C TRP A 162 -12.68 13.34 -12.62
N SER A 163 -13.73 13.98 -13.16
CA SER A 163 -14.93 14.29 -12.38
C SER A 163 -15.70 13.01 -12.00
N GLN A 164 -15.81 12.01 -12.88
CA GLN A 164 -16.44 10.73 -12.56
C GLN A 164 -15.69 9.97 -11.45
N LEU A 165 -14.36 9.91 -11.51
CA LEU A 165 -13.54 9.32 -10.44
C LEU A 165 -13.74 10.03 -9.10
N ASN A 166 -13.74 11.37 -9.12
CA ASN A 166 -14.00 12.18 -7.94
C ASN A 166 -15.41 11.97 -7.37
N ILE A 167 -16.42 11.82 -8.24
CA ILE A 167 -17.80 11.53 -7.84
C ILE A 167 -17.89 10.14 -7.19
N ILE A 168 -17.23 9.13 -7.75
CA ILE A 168 -17.20 7.77 -7.19
C ILE A 168 -16.50 7.76 -5.83
N LEU A 169 -15.32 8.39 -5.74
CA LEU A 169 -14.57 8.54 -4.48
C LEU A 169 -15.39 9.27 -3.41
N LEU A 170 -16.06 10.36 -3.80
CA LEU A 170 -16.92 11.12 -2.90
C LEU A 170 -18.12 10.28 -2.42
N ALA A 171 -18.73 9.50 -3.30
CA ALA A 171 -19.83 8.60 -2.95
C ALA A 171 -19.38 7.52 -1.96
N ILE A 172 -18.19 6.95 -2.14
CA ILE A 172 -17.60 5.97 -1.22
C ILE A 172 -17.33 6.63 0.14
N MET A 173 -16.70 7.80 0.17
CA MET A 173 -16.39 8.52 1.41
C MET A 173 -17.65 8.89 2.19
N LEU A 174 -18.69 9.38 1.51
CA LEU A 174 -19.99 9.68 2.12
C LEU A 174 -20.69 8.41 2.63
N GLY A 175 -20.59 7.30 1.89
CA GLY A 175 -21.08 5.99 2.31
C GLY A 175 -20.41 5.53 3.61
N LEU A 176 -19.08 5.55 3.66
CA LEU A 176 -18.30 5.17 4.85
C LEU A 176 -18.64 6.06 6.04
N MET A 177 -18.67 7.38 5.86
CA MET A 177 -19.05 8.32 6.93
C MET A 177 -20.48 8.09 7.42
N GLY A 178 -21.43 7.84 6.51
CA GLY A 178 -22.81 7.53 6.86
C GLY A 178 -22.94 6.22 7.65
N THR A 179 -22.22 5.18 7.25
CA THR A 179 -22.19 3.90 8.00
C THR A 179 -21.58 4.08 9.39
N LEU A 180 -20.54 4.89 9.52
CA LEU A 180 -19.90 5.18 10.81
C LEU A 180 -20.86 5.94 11.75
N LEU A 181 -21.53 6.97 11.24
CA LEU A 181 -22.51 7.75 12.01
C LEU A 181 -23.72 6.92 12.43
N THR A 182 -24.22 6.05 11.56
CA THR A 182 -25.34 5.16 11.88
C THR A 182 -24.95 4.11 12.92
N LEU A 183 -23.72 3.57 12.87
CA LEU A 183 -23.20 2.68 13.91
C LEU A 183 -23.07 3.39 15.26
N ILE A 184 -22.52 4.61 15.27
CA ILE A 184 -22.41 5.42 16.50
C ILE A 184 -23.80 5.68 17.08
N GLY A 185 -24.76 6.12 16.26
CA GLY A 185 -26.14 6.34 16.68
C GLY A 185 -26.81 5.08 17.22
N TYR A 186 -26.58 3.94 16.57
CA TYR A 186 -27.09 2.64 17.00
C TYR A 186 -26.50 2.23 18.36
N ILE A 187 -25.20 2.40 18.57
CA ILE A 187 -24.53 2.12 19.85
C ILE A 187 -25.10 3.00 20.95
N ILE A 188 -25.25 4.31 20.71
CA ILE A 188 -25.82 5.25 21.68
C ILE A 188 -27.26 4.83 22.03
N PHE A 189 -28.09 4.54 21.02
CA PHE A 189 -29.46 4.09 21.23
C PHE A 189 -29.52 2.77 22.01
N TYR A 190 -28.63 1.83 21.70
CA TYR A 190 -28.51 0.56 22.42
C TYR A 190 -28.15 0.81 23.90
N ILE A 191 -27.17 1.67 24.17
CA ILE A 191 -26.78 2.05 25.54
C ILE A 191 -27.94 2.69 26.29
N ILE A 192 -28.68 3.62 25.67
CA ILE A 192 -29.85 4.26 26.27
C ILE A 192 -30.92 3.21 26.59
N LYS A 193 -31.25 2.32 25.65
CA LYS A 193 -32.24 1.27 25.85
C LYS A 193 -31.85 0.32 26.97
N VAL A 194 -30.58 -0.07 27.06
CA VAL A 194 -30.04 -0.88 28.16
C VAL A 194 -30.16 -0.15 29.50
N ARG A 195 -29.80 1.14 29.55
CA ARG A 195 -29.95 1.97 30.77
C ARG A 195 -31.41 2.09 31.21
N LEU A 196 -32.34 2.30 30.28
CA LEU A 196 -33.78 2.38 30.58
C LEU A 196 -34.32 1.04 31.09
N ARG A 197 -33.94 -0.08 30.48
CA ARG A 197 -34.29 -1.42 30.98
C ARG A 197 -33.77 -1.63 32.40
N ARG A 198 -32.50 -1.30 32.68
CA ARG A 198 -31.93 -1.40 34.04
C ARG A 198 -32.68 -0.54 35.07
N LYS A 199 -33.10 0.68 34.72
CA LYS A 199 -33.93 1.51 35.60
C LYS A 199 -35.29 0.88 35.88
N LYS A 200 -35.94 0.28 34.87
CA LYS A 200 -37.23 -0.41 35.02
C LYS A 200 -37.12 -1.62 35.97
N TYR A 201 -36.09 -2.46 35.80
CA TYR A 201 -35.85 -3.60 36.70
C TYR A 201 -35.58 -3.19 38.15
N ARG A 202 -34.86 -2.07 38.37
CA ARG A 202 -34.61 -1.56 39.73
C ARG A 202 -35.89 -1.09 40.43
N LYS A 203 -36.80 -0.42 39.72
CA LYS A 203 -38.11 0.00 40.27
C LYS A 203 -38.97 -1.22 40.66
N MET A 204 -39.10 -2.20 39.76
CA MET A 204 -39.86 -3.42 40.04
C MET A 204 -39.33 -4.21 41.24
N LYS A 205 -38.00 -4.24 41.44
CA LYS A 205 -37.40 -4.88 42.62
C LYS A 205 -37.70 -4.12 43.92
N GLN A 206 -37.70 -2.79 43.89
CA GLN A 206 -38.04 -1.98 45.07
C GLN A 206 -39.51 -2.14 45.47
N GLU A 207 -40.43 -2.18 44.50
CA GLU A 207 -41.87 -2.42 44.77
C GLU A 207 -42.10 -3.84 45.33
N ALA A 208 -41.38 -4.85 44.83
CA ALA A 208 -41.48 -6.22 45.32
C ALA A 208 -40.89 -6.45 46.73
N ASP A 209 -39.94 -5.64 47.18
CA ASP A 209 -39.39 -5.73 48.54
C ASP A 209 -40.23 -4.93 49.56
N ILE A 210 -41.05 -3.96 49.13
CA ILE A 210 -41.97 -3.21 50.01
C ILE A 210 -43.22 -4.05 50.37
N ASP A 211 -43.66 -4.94 49.48
CA ASP A 211 -44.85 -5.79 49.68
C ASP A 211 -44.59 -7.09 50.45
N LYS A 212 -43.38 -7.31 50.97
CA LYS A 212 -43.10 -8.46 51.84
C LYS A 212 -43.63 -8.20 53.25
N PRO A 213 -44.60 -9.00 53.75
CA PRO A 213 -45.06 -8.87 55.13
C PRO A 213 -43.93 -9.25 56.10
N CYS A 214 -43.78 -8.48 57.16
CA CYS A 214 -42.87 -8.80 58.27
C CYS A 214 -43.41 -10.03 59.01
N GLU A 215 -42.71 -11.15 58.88
CA GLU A 215 -42.81 -12.30 59.79
C GLU A 215 -41.99 -12.07 61.07
#